data_AF-A0A534JQQ6-F1
#
_entry.id   AF-A0A534JQQ6-F1
#
_cell.length_a   1.000
_cell.length_b   1.000
_cell.length_c   1.000
_cell.angle_alpha   90.00
_cell.angle_beta   90.00
_cell.angle_gamma   90.00
#
_symmetry.space_group_name_H-M   'P 1'
#
loop_
_entity.id
_entity.type
_entity.pdbx_description
1 polymer ?
#
loop_
_entity_poly.entity_id
_entity_poly.type
_entity_poly.pdbx_seq_one_letter_code
_entity_poly.pdbx_strand_id
1 'polypeptide(L)'
;MADLASSPLFLLVLVLSAFSLPLIFLVWIRNTARYGREPWSTVLKTFSWGAVFSVIIALVFSLILVLTLGQIQSLNDFFARRFADPGTAIGVLIVAPVVEEAAKGVGARAGRPQTQSKTDGLVYGAAAGLGFSATENLIYGLAALLVPGVGASGSLIVVAVRSFSSTFLHASSTAVLGYGLAKSWLTGNTWALFPFYVVAVAMHATFNLFSTLALTYGDANDTVGETLAFLAAVTFAIVAISIVRLKLASGRPASSR
;
A
#
# COMPACT_ATOMS: atom_id res chain seq x y z
N MET A 1 8.75 -32.57 -2.96
CA MET A 1 8.06 -31.27 -2.78
C MET A 1 8.96 -30.20 -2.15
N ALA A 2 9.88 -30.53 -1.24
CA ALA A 2 10.84 -29.57 -0.68
C ALA A 2 11.72 -28.88 -1.75
N ASP A 3 12.05 -29.58 -2.85
CA ASP A 3 12.94 -29.09 -3.90
C ASP A 3 12.35 -27.95 -4.75
N LEU A 4 11.04 -27.96 -5.00
CA LEU A 4 10.40 -26.94 -5.84
C LEU A 4 10.34 -25.58 -5.12
N ALA A 5 10.02 -25.59 -3.82
CA ALA A 5 9.85 -24.39 -2.99
C ALA A 5 11.15 -23.60 -2.79
N SER A 6 12.30 -24.27 -2.75
CA SER A 6 13.63 -23.64 -2.68
C SER A 6 14.32 -23.50 -4.04
N SER A 7 13.68 -23.93 -5.13
CA SER A 7 14.31 -23.85 -6.44
C SER A 7 14.50 -22.38 -6.88
N PRO A 8 15.65 -22.03 -7.47
CA PRO A 8 15.87 -20.68 -8.01
C PRO A 8 14.79 -20.26 -9.02
N LEU A 9 14.27 -21.22 -9.79
CA LEU A 9 13.18 -21.00 -10.73
C LEU A 9 11.88 -20.58 -10.05
N PHE A 10 11.51 -21.25 -8.95
CA PHE A 10 10.29 -20.89 -8.22
C PHE A 10 10.40 -19.51 -7.57
N LEU A 11 11.56 -19.18 -6.97
CA LEU A 11 11.79 -17.85 -6.41
C LEU A 11 11.67 -16.76 -7.49
N LEU A 12 12.18 -17.01 -8.70
CA LEU A 12 11.98 -16.12 -9.84
C LEU A 12 10.49 -15.96 -10.19
N VAL A 13 9.74 -17.06 -10.26
CA VAL A 13 8.28 -17.03 -10.51
C VAL A 13 7.55 -16.21 -9.45
N LEU A 14 7.93 -16.35 -8.18
CA LEU A 14 7.32 -15.63 -7.07
C LEU A 14 7.59 -14.12 -7.17
N VAL A 15 8.82 -13.72 -7.47
CA VAL A 15 9.19 -12.32 -7.72
C VAL A 15 8.40 -11.75 -8.90
N LEU A 16 8.38 -12.45 -10.04
CA LEU A 16 7.63 -12.01 -11.22
C LEU A 16 6.14 -11.86 -10.92
N SER A 17 5.55 -12.80 -10.16
CA SER A 17 4.15 -12.77 -9.76
C SER A 17 3.86 -11.54 -8.90
N ALA A 18 4.69 -11.27 -7.88
CA ALA A 18 4.51 -10.15 -6.95
C ALA A 18 4.63 -8.77 -7.63
N PHE A 19 5.46 -8.64 -8.67
CA PHE A 19 5.70 -7.36 -9.35
C PHE A 19 4.79 -7.14 -10.58
N SER A 20 4.29 -8.20 -11.21
CA SER A 20 3.53 -8.12 -12.46
C SER A 20 2.30 -7.21 -12.38
N LEU A 21 1.38 -7.47 -11.43
CA LEU A 21 0.15 -6.70 -11.28
C LEU A 21 0.39 -5.24 -10.84
N PRO A 22 1.25 -4.95 -9.85
CA PRO A 22 1.62 -3.57 -9.54
C PRO A 22 2.16 -2.78 -10.74
N LEU A 23 2.97 -3.40 -11.60
CA LEU A 23 3.46 -2.78 -12.83
C LEU A 23 2.35 -2.56 -13.87
N ILE A 24 1.43 -3.51 -14.03
CA ILE A 24 0.25 -3.34 -14.90
C ILE A 24 -0.61 -2.17 -14.40
N PHE A 25 -0.84 -2.07 -13.10
CA PHE A 25 -1.59 -0.96 -12.51
C PHE A 25 -0.86 0.38 -12.60
N LEU A 26 0.48 0.38 -12.56
CA LEU A 26 1.28 1.58 -12.81
C LEU A 26 1.04 2.13 -14.22
N VAL A 27 1.04 1.24 -15.22
CA VAL A 27 0.70 1.58 -16.61
C VAL A 27 -0.73 2.11 -16.70
N TRP A 28 -1.67 1.45 -16.03
CA TRP A 28 -3.08 1.87 -16.04
C TRP A 28 -3.30 3.25 -15.42
N ILE A 29 -2.71 3.54 -14.25
CA ILE A 29 -2.86 4.82 -13.55
C ILE A 29 -2.19 5.95 -14.33
N ARG A 30 -0.94 5.78 -14.74
CA ARG A 30 -0.21 6.79 -15.52
C ARG A 30 -0.97 7.18 -16.79
N ASN A 31 -1.56 6.20 -17.48
CA ASN A 31 -2.27 6.45 -18.73
C ASN A 31 -3.74 6.87 -18.54
N THR A 32 -4.23 6.96 -17.30
CA THR A 32 -5.58 7.49 -17.01
C THR A 32 -5.62 9.03 -17.12
N ALA A 33 -4.50 9.72 -16.91
CA ALA A 33 -4.43 11.17 -17.05
C ALA A 33 -4.79 11.63 -18.47
N ARG A 34 -5.70 12.62 -18.56
CA ARG A 34 -6.20 13.14 -19.85
C ARG A 34 -5.24 14.14 -20.51
N TYR A 35 -4.52 14.93 -19.69
CA TYR A 35 -3.68 16.03 -20.15
C TYR A 35 -2.28 15.93 -19.53
N GLY A 36 -1.25 15.81 -20.37
CA GLY A 36 0.11 15.55 -19.90
C GLY A 36 0.23 14.12 -19.37
N ARG A 37 1.30 13.42 -19.74
CA ARG A 37 1.61 12.10 -19.19
C ARG A 37 2.97 12.15 -18.56
N GLU A 38 3.06 11.59 -17.36
CA GLU A 38 4.25 11.78 -16.54
C GLU A 38 5.40 10.96 -17.16
N PRO A 39 6.62 11.52 -17.26
CA PRO A 39 7.71 10.85 -17.94
C PRO A 39 8.00 9.50 -17.28
N TRP A 40 8.09 8.44 -18.10
CA TRP A 40 8.27 7.06 -17.63
C TRP A 40 9.49 6.89 -16.73
N SER A 41 10.59 7.58 -17.04
CA SER A 41 11.80 7.56 -16.21
C SER A 41 11.53 7.99 -14.77
N THR A 42 10.68 9.01 -14.56
CA THR A 42 10.36 9.52 -13.23
C THR A 42 9.31 8.66 -12.53
N VAL A 43 8.33 8.14 -13.28
CA VAL A 43 7.32 7.20 -12.76
C VAL A 43 7.99 5.91 -12.26
N LEU A 44 8.86 5.30 -13.08
CA LEU A 44 9.61 4.09 -12.72
C LEU A 44 10.60 4.36 -11.58
N LYS A 45 11.31 5.49 -11.58
CA LYS A 45 12.15 5.89 -10.45
C LYS A 45 11.34 5.96 -9.16
N THR A 46 10.16 6.58 -9.20
CA THR A 46 9.27 6.71 -8.03
C THR A 46 8.76 5.35 -7.55
N PHE A 47 8.40 4.46 -8.49
CA PHE A 47 8.07 3.07 -8.19
C PHE A 47 9.24 2.33 -7.50
N SER A 48 10.45 2.43 -8.02
CA SER A 48 11.64 1.80 -7.41
C SER A 48 11.95 2.35 -6.02
N TRP A 49 11.75 3.65 -5.79
CA TRP A 49 11.85 4.26 -4.46
C TRP A 49 10.81 3.72 -3.49
N GLY A 50 9.59 3.48 -3.97
CA GLY A 50 8.54 2.76 -3.25
C GLY A 50 8.95 1.34 -2.87
N ALA A 51 9.40 0.57 -3.86
CA ALA A 51 9.72 -0.85 -3.72
C ALA A 51 10.92 -1.13 -2.80
N VAL A 52 11.90 -0.24 -2.76
CA VAL A 52 13.14 -0.47 -2.02
C VAL A 52 13.19 0.38 -0.76
N PHE A 53 13.40 1.68 -0.91
CA PHE A 53 13.69 2.57 0.22
C PHE A 53 12.49 2.75 1.14
N SER A 54 11.28 2.88 0.58
CA SER A 54 10.08 3.08 1.40
C SER A 54 9.78 1.85 2.26
N VAL A 55 10.00 0.64 1.74
CA VAL A 55 9.88 -0.61 2.52
C VAL A 55 10.93 -0.67 3.63
N ILE A 56 12.20 -0.37 3.33
CA ILE A 56 13.27 -0.37 4.35
C ILE A 56 12.96 0.63 5.47
N ILE A 57 12.58 1.86 5.12
CA ILE A 57 12.16 2.88 6.08
C ILE A 57 10.98 2.34 6.92
N ALA A 58 9.96 1.78 6.26
CA ALA A 58 8.79 1.29 6.97
C ALA A 58 9.12 0.17 7.96
N LEU A 59 9.93 -0.82 7.57
CA LEU A 59 10.32 -1.92 8.46
C LEU A 59 11.05 -1.41 9.71
N VAL A 60 12.01 -0.50 9.55
CA VAL A 60 12.80 0.04 10.67
C VAL A 60 11.93 0.86 11.61
N PHE A 61 11.15 1.79 11.08
CA PHE A 61 10.34 2.68 11.91
C PHE A 61 9.13 1.97 12.53
N SER A 62 8.54 0.99 11.82
CA SER A 62 7.45 0.18 12.39
C SER A 62 7.94 -0.66 13.56
N LEU A 63 9.15 -1.25 13.47
CA LEU A 63 9.74 -1.98 14.60
C LEU A 63 9.90 -1.08 15.83
N ILE A 64 10.48 0.12 15.65
CA ILE A 64 10.67 1.08 16.75
C ILE A 64 9.32 1.49 17.35
N LEU A 65 8.33 1.80 16.53
CA LEU A 65 7.01 2.25 17.00
C LEU A 65 6.22 1.13 17.67
N VAL A 66 6.25 -0.09 17.17
CA VAL A 66 5.62 -1.24 17.84
C VAL A 66 6.25 -1.46 19.22
N LEU A 67 7.58 -1.45 19.31
CA LEU A 67 8.28 -1.66 20.58
C LEU A 67 7.98 -0.57 21.61
N THR A 68 7.78 0.68 21.17
CA THR A 68 7.48 1.82 22.06
C THR A 68 6.01 1.89 22.43
N LEU A 69 5.09 1.83 21.47
CA LEU A 69 3.64 1.85 21.72
C LEU A 69 3.18 0.61 22.48
N GLY A 70 3.82 -0.54 22.26
CA GLY A 70 3.57 -1.77 23.00
C GLY A 70 3.91 -1.69 24.50
N GLN A 71 4.66 -0.68 24.97
CA GLN A 71 4.88 -0.46 26.41
C GLN A 71 3.75 0.36 27.07
N ILE A 72 2.84 0.94 26.29
CA ILE A 72 1.78 1.79 26.83
C ILE A 72 0.63 0.89 27.32
N GLN A 73 0.56 0.67 28.64
CA GLN A 73 -0.42 -0.26 29.23
C GLN A 73 -1.87 0.07 28.84
N SER A 74 -2.26 1.34 28.91
CA SER A 74 -3.64 1.77 28.56
C SER A 74 -4.01 1.49 27.11
N LEU A 75 -3.03 1.54 26.19
CA LEU A 75 -3.23 1.21 24.79
C LEU A 75 -3.40 -0.31 24.62
N ASN A 76 -2.52 -1.09 25.25
CA ASN A 76 -2.63 -2.55 25.26
C ASN A 76 -3.97 -3.01 25.82
N ASP A 77 -4.40 -2.47 26.96
CA ASP A 77 -5.69 -2.80 27.59
C ASP A 77 -6.88 -2.48 26.68
N PHE A 78 -6.81 -1.39 25.90
CA PHE A 78 -7.85 -1.03 24.94
C PHE A 78 -7.98 -2.06 23.81
N PHE A 79 -6.83 -2.50 23.26
CA PHE A 79 -6.80 -3.48 22.17
C PHE A 79 -7.06 -4.90 22.65
N ALA A 80 -6.60 -5.29 23.84
CA ALA A 80 -6.78 -6.63 24.41
C ALA A 80 -8.26 -6.97 24.65
N ARG A 81 -9.12 -5.95 24.84
CA ARG A 81 -10.58 -6.12 24.95
C ARG A 81 -11.28 -6.40 23.61
N ARG A 82 -10.57 -6.28 22.48
CA ARG A 82 -11.15 -6.30 21.12
C ARG A 82 -10.47 -7.30 20.20
N PHE A 83 -9.19 -7.59 20.43
CA PHE A 83 -8.37 -8.43 19.58
C PHE A 83 -7.60 -9.43 20.46
N ALA A 84 -7.47 -10.67 19.97
CA ALA A 84 -6.76 -11.73 20.67
C ALA A 84 -5.26 -11.41 20.85
N ASP A 85 -4.65 -10.76 19.85
CA ASP A 85 -3.28 -10.28 19.92
C ASP A 85 -3.26 -8.73 19.83
N PRO A 86 -3.23 -8.03 20.97
CA PRO A 86 -3.22 -6.56 20.98
C PRO A 86 -1.97 -5.96 20.35
N GLY A 87 -0.81 -6.62 20.45
CA GLY A 87 0.45 -6.13 19.89
C GLY A 87 0.41 -6.13 18.37
N THR A 88 -0.02 -7.24 17.78
CA THR A 88 -0.24 -7.34 16.33
C THR A 88 -1.31 -6.37 15.85
N ALA A 89 -2.41 -6.19 16.61
CA ALA A 89 -3.46 -5.24 16.26
C ALA A 89 -2.96 -3.78 16.25
N ILE A 90 -2.17 -3.37 17.26
CA ILE A 90 -1.53 -2.04 17.28
C ILE A 90 -0.59 -1.88 16.08
N GLY A 91 0.21 -2.90 15.78
CA GLY A 91 1.10 -2.93 14.63
C GLY A 91 0.38 -2.71 13.31
N VAL A 92 -0.65 -3.53 13.04
CA VAL A 92 -1.37 -3.56 11.76
C VAL A 92 -2.34 -2.38 11.60
N LEU A 93 -3.00 -1.92 12.66
CA LEU A 93 -4.07 -0.91 12.56
C LEU A 93 -3.59 0.52 12.79
N ILE A 94 -2.46 0.71 13.48
CA ILE A 94 -1.93 2.04 13.79
C ILE A 94 -0.54 2.22 13.17
N VAL A 95 0.41 1.37 13.57
CA VAL A 95 1.82 1.62 13.25
C VAL A 95 2.08 1.51 11.76
N ALA A 96 1.69 0.41 11.13
CA ALA A 96 1.88 0.19 9.70
C ALA A 96 1.23 1.30 8.85
N PRO A 97 -0.07 1.66 9.02
CA PRO A 97 -0.67 2.77 8.29
C PRO A 97 0.08 4.09 8.44
N VAL A 98 0.45 4.48 9.66
CA VAL A 98 1.16 5.74 9.92
C VAL A 98 2.54 5.74 9.26
N VAL A 99 3.34 4.72 9.55
CA VAL A 99 4.74 4.64 9.15
C VAL A 99 4.87 4.41 7.65
N GLU A 100 4.09 3.48 7.10
CA GLU A 100 4.22 3.13 5.69
C GLU A 100 3.77 4.25 4.78
N GLU A 101 2.66 4.94 5.07
CA GLU A 101 2.24 6.07 4.23
C GLU A 101 3.26 7.21 4.30
N ALA A 102 3.91 7.43 5.46
CA ALA A 102 4.99 8.40 5.56
C ALA A 102 6.20 7.99 4.70
N ALA A 103 6.61 6.72 4.78
CA ALA A 103 7.72 6.17 4.01
C ALA A 103 7.45 6.21 2.50
N LYS A 104 6.26 5.79 2.06
CA LYS A 104 5.83 5.88 0.66
C LYS A 104 5.76 7.34 0.20
N GLY A 105 5.35 8.26 1.08
CA GLY A 105 5.41 9.70 0.86
C GLY A 105 6.83 10.22 0.61
N VAL A 106 7.84 9.69 1.30
CA VAL A 106 9.27 9.97 1.01
C VAL A 106 9.63 9.46 -0.39
N GLY A 107 9.24 8.23 -0.75
CA GLY A 107 9.44 7.69 -2.09
C GLY A 107 8.80 8.53 -3.20
N ALA A 108 7.56 9.01 -2.97
CA ALA A 108 6.82 9.85 -3.91
C ALA A 108 7.52 11.19 -4.21
N ARG A 109 8.44 11.66 -3.34
CA ARG A 109 9.24 12.88 -3.59
C ARG A 109 10.16 12.75 -4.80
N ALA A 110 10.46 11.54 -5.27
CA ALA A 110 11.20 11.31 -6.51
C ALA A 110 10.50 11.94 -7.74
N GLY A 111 9.17 12.12 -7.68
CA GLY A 111 8.36 12.78 -8.70
C GLY A 111 8.39 14.32 -8.68
N ARG A 112 8.91 14.93 -7.61
CA ARG A 112 8.89 16.40 -7.41
C ARG A 112 9.41 17.19 -8.62
N PRO A 113 10.54 16.85 -9.25
CA PRO A 113 11.09 17.65 -10.35
C PRO A 113 10.18 17.77 -11.58
N GLN A 114 9.26 16.81 -11.75
CA GLN A 114 8.36 16.74 -12.91
C GLN A 114 6.92 17.12 -12.54
N THR A 115 6.66 17.47 -11.29
CA THR A 115 5.32 17.84 -10.82
C THR A 115 4.99 19.28 -11.24
N GLN A 116 4.06 19.42 -12.18
CA GLN A 116 3.55 20.69 -12.69
C GLN A 116 2.11 20.96 -12.24
N SER A 117 1.36 19.92 -11.88
CA SER A 117 -0.02 20.00 -11.43
C SER A 117 -0.25 19.15 -10.17
N LYS A 118 -1.36 19.40 -9.47
CA LYS A 118 -1.73 18.60 -8.28
C LYS A 118 -2.06 17.15 -8.66
N THR A 119 -2.55 16.92 -9.87
CA THR A 119 -2.91 15.57 -10.36
C THR A 119 -1.69 14.73 -10.70
N ASP A 120 -0.54 15.33 -11.06
CA ASP A 120 0.72 14.59 -11.26
C ASP A 120 1.15 13.93 -9.94
N GLY A 121 0.86 14.59 -8.82
CA GLY A 121 1.03 14.05 -7.47
C GLY A 121 0.26 12.74 -7.24
N LEU A 122 -0.94 12.57 -7.83
CA LEU A 122 -1.68 11.30 -7.75
C LEU A 122 -0.91 10.18 -8.46
N VAL A 123 -0.30 10.46 -9.61
CA VAL A 123 0.47 9.48 -10.39
C VAL A 123 1.74 9.07 -9.64
N TYR A 124 2.51 10.04 -9.14
CA TYR A 124 3.74 9.74 -8.39
C TYR A 124 3.47 9.11 -7.02
N GLY A 125 2.40 9.52 -6.34
CA GLY A 125 1.94 8.86 -5.13
C GLY A 125 1.54 7.40 -5.38
N ALA A 126 0.69 7.16 -6.39
CA ALA A 126 0.33 5.80 -6.80
C ALA A 126 1.57 4.97 -7.18
N ALA A 127 2.54 5.56 -7.90
CA ALA A 127 3.77 4.86 -8.27
C ALA A 127 4.55 4.37 -7.05
N ALA A 128 4.76 5.23 -6.05
CA ALA A 128 5.44 4.84 -4.81
C ALA A 128 4.66 3.76 -4.04
N GLY A 129 3.33 3.90 -3.94
CA GLY A 129 2.46 2.91 -3.30
C GLY A 129 2.47 1.56 -3.99
N LEU A 130 2.40 1.53 -5.33
CA LEU A 130 2.48 0.31 -6.13
C LEU A 130 3.84 -0.39 -6.00
N GLY A 131 4.93 0.39 -5.97
CA GLY A 131 6.26 -0.14 -5.72
C GLY A 131 6.35 -0.81 -4.35
N PHE A 132 5.88 -0.12 -3.31
CA PHE A 132 5.82 -0.67 -1.96
C PHE A 132 5.03 -1.98 -1.91
N SER A 133 3.83 -1.98 -2.53
CA SER A 133 2.96 -3.15 -2.59
C SER A 133 3.60 -4.34 -3.30
N ALA A 134 4.40 -4.11 -4.35
CA ALA A 134 5.10 -5.20 -5.04
C ALA A 134 6.06 -5.96 -4.13
N THR A 135 6.90 -5.22 -3.38
CA THR A 135 7.83 -5.81 -2.42
C THR A 135 7.10 -6.42 -1.24
N GLU A 136 6.04 -5.77 -0.76
CA GLU A 136 5.24 -6.31 0.35
C GLU A 136 4.56 -7.63 -0.06
N ASN A 137 3.95 -7.71 -1.25
CA ASN A 137 3.38 -8.95 -1.78
C ASN A 137 4.43 -10.06 -1.86
N LEU A 138 5.65 -9.74 -2.26
CA LEU A 138 6.77 -10.68 -2.27
C LEU A 138 7.11 -11.17 -0.85
N ILE A 139 7.20 -10.26 0.14
CA ILE A 139 7.47 -10.61 1.54
C ILE A 139 6.39 -11.55 2.09
N TYR A 140 5.11 -11.25 1.86
CA TYR A 140 4.00 -12.12 2.29
C TYR A 140 4.00 -13.47 1.56
N GLY A 141 4.31 -13.49 0.26
CA GLY A 141 4.48 -14.73 -0.50
C GLY A 141 5.62 -15.59 0.05
N LEU A 142 6.76 -14.99 0.35
CA LEU A 142 7.90 -15.68 0.97
C LEU A 142 7.56 -16.18 2.38
N ALA A 143 6.87 -15.37 3.19
CA ALA A 143 6.43 -15.79 4.52
C ALA A 143 5.50 -17.01 4.43
N ALA A 144 4.50 -16.99 3.54
CA ALA A 144 3.57 -18.10 3.31
C ALA A 144 4.29 -19.37 2.81
N LEU A 145 5.34 -19.23 2.00
CA LEU A 145 6.14 -20.36 1.51
C LEU A 145 6.82 -21.12 2.65
N LEU A 146 7.19 -20.42 3.72
CA LEU A 146 7.88 -20.98 4.88
C LEU A 146 6.92 -21.58 5.92
N VAL A 147 5.61 -21.38 5.78
CA VAL A 147 4.61 -21.96 6.68
C VAL A 147 4.45 -23.47 6.39
N PRO A 148 4.63 -24.35 7.40
CA PRO A 148 4.42 -25.79 7.23
C PRO A 148 3.03 -26.11 6.69
N GLY A 149 2.97 -26.92 5.62
CA GLY A 149 1.70 -27.34 4.98
C GLY A 149 1.13 -26.39 3.93
N VAL A 150 1.65 -25.16 3.80
CA VAL A 150 1.21 -24.18 2.77
C VAL A 150 1.96 -24.35 1.45
N GLY A 151 3.29 -24.28 1.50
CA GLY A 151 4.17 -24.53 0.36
C GLY A 151 4.02 -23.56 -0.82
N ALA A 152 4.49 -23.99 -1.99
CA ALA A 152 4.62 -23.17 -3.21
C ALA A 152 3.27 -22.70 -3.80
N SER A 153 2.23 -23.53 -3.76
CA SER A 153 0.90 -23.16 -4.26
C SER A 153 0.25 -22.11 -3.35
N GLY A 154 0.33 -22.30 -2.03
CA GLY A 154 -0.24 -21.36 -1.07
C GLY A 154 0.43 -20.00 -1.11
N SER A 155 1.76 -19.93 -1.31
CA SER A 155 2.44 -18.63 -1.47
C SER A 155 2.00 -17.86 -2.71
N LEU A 156 1.79 -18.54 -3.84
CA LEU A 156 1.25 -17.92 -5.05
C LEU A 156 -0.20 -17.45 -4.87
N ILE A 157 -1.03 -18.20 -4.12
CA ILE A 157 -2.39 -17.78 -3.77
C ILE A 157 -2.37 -16.50 -2.92
N VAL A 158 -1.49 -16.43 -1.92
CA VAL A 158 -1.32 -15.22 -1.09
C VAL A 158 -0.93 -14.03 -1.96
N VAL A 159 0.06 -14.19 -2.86
CA VAL A 159 0.45 -13.13 -3.79
C VAL A 159 -0.72 -12.71 -4.68
N ALA A 160 -1.49 -13.66 -5.22
CA ALA A 160 -2.62 -13.36 -6.09
C ALA A 160 -3.71 -12.57 -5.34
N VAL A 161 -4.15 -13.04 -4.18
CA VAL A 161 -5.19 -12.37 -3.37
C VAL A 161 -4.78 -10.95 -3.00
N ARG A 162 -3.54 -10.78 -2.52
CA ARG A 162 -3.02 -9.45 -2.17
C ARG A 162 -2.89 -8.54 -3.39
N SER A 163 -2.48 -9.09 -4.52
CA SER A 163 -2.28 -8.32 -5.75
C SER A 163 -3.58 -7.65 -6.23
N PHE A 164 -4.74 -8.27 -6.03
CA PHE A 164 -6.05 -7.69 -6.39
C PHE A 164 -6.73 -6.89 -5.25
N SER A 165 -6.30 -7.08 -4.01
CA SER A 165 -6.88 -6.40 -2.84
C SER A 165 -6.01 -5.23 -2.39
N SER A 166 -4.94 -5.51 -1.62
CA SER A 166 -4.12 -4.47 -0.99
C SER A 166 -3.40 -3.58 -2.02
N THR A 167 -3.02 -4.07 -3.19
CA THR A 167 -2.35 -3.24 -4.20
C THR A 167 -3.15 -1.99 -4.59
N PHE A 168 -4.48 -2.11 -4.73
CA PHE A 168 -5.33 -0.96 -5.02
C PHE A 168 -5.40 0.02 -3.85
N LEU A 169 -5.37 -0.49 -2.61
CA LEU A 169 -5.25 0.37 -1.44
C LEU A 169 -3.93 1.15 -1.47
N HIS A 170 -2.78 0.48 -1.57
CA HIS A 170 -1.48 1.16 -1.54
C HIS A 170 -1.38 2.24 -2.63
N ALA A 171 -1.86 1.91 -3.84
CA ALA A 171 -1.91 2.86 -4.93
C ALA A 171 -2.79 4.08 -4.60
N SER A 172 -3.98 3.85 -4.07
CA SER A 172 -4.97 4.91 -3.82
C SER A 172 -4.64 5.77 -2.60
N SER A 173 -4.25 5.18 -1.46
CA SER A 173 -3.87 5.91 -0.24
C SER A 173 -2.66 6.81 -0.52
N THR A 174 -1.63 6.25 -1.14
CA THR A 174 -0.41 7.01 -1.43
C THR A 174 -0.63 8.03 -2.54
N ALA A 175 -1.54 7.78 -3.49
CA ALA A 175 -1.96 8.81 -4.46
C ALA A 175 -2.54 10.04 -3.76
N VAL A 176 -3.43 9.85 -2.77
CA VAL A 176 -4.01 10.96 -1.99
C VAL A 176 -2.91 11.77 -1.30
N LEU A 177 -1.95 11.10 -0.64
CA LEU A 177 -0.78 11.76 -0.07
C LEU A 177 0.05 12.49 -1.14
N GLY A 178 0.26 11.87 -2.30
CA GLY A 178 0.98 12.44 -3.44
C GLY A 178 0.32 13.73 -3.97
N TYR A 179 -1.01 13.80 -3.99
CA TYR A 179 -1.74 15.04 -4.29
C TYR A 179 -1.44 16.13 -3.25
N GLY A 180 -1.40 15.78 -1.96
CA GLY A 180 -1.00 16.68 -0.89
C GLY A 180 0.44 17.19 -1.04
N LEU A 181 1.37 16.30 -1.40
CA LEU A 181 2.76 16.66 -1.71
C LEU A 181 2.84 17.65 -2.88
N ALA A 182 2.19 17.35 -4.00
CA ALA A 182 2.13 18.25 -5.14
C ALA A 182 1.51 19.60 -4.79
N LYS A 183 0.41 19.61 -4.03
CA LYS A 183 -0.20 20.84 -3.51
C LYS A 183 0.77 21.64 -2.66
N SER A 184 1.54 20.99 -1.79
CA SER A 184 2.52 21.66 -0.94
C SER A 184 3.65 22.31 -1.75
N TRP A 185 4.14 21.63 -2.80
CA TRP A 185 5.20 22.16 -3.66
C TRP A 185 4.71 23.31 -4.53
N LEU A 186 3.52 23.19 -5.11
CA LEU A 186 2.96 24.20 -6.01
C LEU A 186 2.50 25.47 -5.30
N THR A 187 2.15 25.39 -4.01
CA THR A 187 1.72 26.54 -3.20
C THR A 187 2.81 27.10 -2.29
N GLY A 188 3.93 26.40 -2.14
CA GLY A 188 4.96 26.72 -1.14
C GLY A 188 4.54 26.45 0.31
N ASN A 189 3.30 26.01 0.56
CA ASN A 189 2.80 25.74 1.90
C ASN A 189 2.97 24.26 2.26
N THR A 190 3.96 23.93 3.08
CA THR A 190 4.22 22.56 3.53
C THR A 190 3.05 21.97 4.32
N TRP A 191 2.30 22.77 5.08
CA TRP A 191 1.12 22.30 5.82
C TRP A 191 -0.01 21.80 4.93
N ALA A 192 0.00 22.17 3.64
CA ALA A 192 -1.01 21.72 2.69
C ALA A 192 -1.00 20.19 2.46
N LEU A 193 0.07 19.48 2.85
CA LEU A 193 0.16 18.02 2.77
C LEU A 193 -0.54 17.30 3.93
N PHE A 194 -0.63 17.93 5.11
CA PHE A 194 -1.02 17.25 6.35
C PHE A 194 -2.42 16.61 6.30
N PRO A 195 -3.48 17.29 5.80
CA PRO A 195 -4.80 16.66 5.69
C PRO A 195 -4.81 15.43 4.78
N PHE A 196 -3.99 15.45 3.72
CA PHE A 196 -3.92 14.33 2.77
C PHE A 196 -3.14 13.15 3.33
N TYR A 197 -2.11 13.41 4.16
CA TYR A 197 -1.44 12.36 4.93
C TYR A 197 -2.40 11.68 5.91
N VAL A 198 -3.17 12.46 6.67
CA VAL A 198 -4.16 11.90 7.61
C VAL A 198 -5.20 11.05 6.87
N VAL A 199 -5.70 11.51 5.72
CA VAL A 199 -6.63 10.72 4.90
C VAL A 199 -5.96 9.43 4.38
N ALA A 200 -4.72 9.49 3.90
CA ALA A 200 -4.01 8.29 3.43
C ALA A 200 -3.84 7.25 4.56
N VAL A 201 -3.44 7.69 5.75
CA VAL A 201 -3.31 6.84 6.95
C VAL A 201 -4.66 6.24 7.32
N ALA A 202 -5.73 7.05 7.35
CA ALA A 202 -7.07 6.57 7.68
C ALA A 202 -7.59 5.56 6.65
N MET A 203 -7.34 5.79 5.36
CA MET A 203 -7.69 4.83 4.30
C MET A 203 -6.98 3.50 4.52
N HIS A 204 -5.67 3.55 4.76
CA HIS A 204 -4.87 2.36 4.97
C HIS A 204 -5.30 1.60 6.24
N ALA A 205 -5.46 2.29 7.37
CA ALA A 205 -5.96 1.70 8.61
C ALA A 205 -7.36 1.06 8.44
N THR A 206 -8.24 1.67 7.65
CA THR A 206 -9.59 1.14 7.37
C THR A 206 -9.53 -0.17 6.59
N PHE A 207 -8.70 -0.25 5.56
CA PHE A 207 -8.51 -1.50 4.83
C PHE A 207 -7.88 -2.58 5.71
N ASN A 208 -6.89 -2.22 6.53
CA ASN A 208 -6.26 -3.15 7.45
C ASN A 208 -7.28 -3.66 8.47
N LEU A 209 -8.18 -2.81 8.98
CA LEU A 209 -9.27 -3.23 9.85
C LEU A 209 -10.16 -4.29 9.20
N PHE A 210 -10.65 -4.05 7.98
CA PHE A 210 -11.47 -5.05 7.28
C PHE A 210 -10.70 -6.35 7.01
N SER A 211 -9.41 -6.25 6.67
CA SER A 211 -8.56 -7.43 6.45
C SER A 211 -8.33 -8.21 7.75
N THR A 212 -8.09 -7.53 8.87
CA THR A 212 -7.96 -8.15 10.20
C THR A 212 -9.25 -8.79 10.66
N LEU A 213 -10.40 -8.15 10.41
CA LEU A 213 -11.71 -8.74 10.71
C LEU A 213 -11.96 -10.01 9.89
N ALA A 214 -11.58 -10.03 8.61
CA ALA A 214 -11.71 -11.22 7.77
C ALA A 214 -10.93 -12.40 8.36
N LEU A 215 -9.68 -12.19 8.77
CA LEU A 215 -8.87 -13.21 9.44
C LEU A 215 -9.50 -13.66 10.77
N THR A 216 -9.98 -12.71 11.57
CA THR A 216 -10.59 -13.00 12.88
C THR A 216 -11.85 -13.87 12.74
N TYR A 217 -12.71 -13.58 11.77
CA TYR A 217 -13.89 -14.40 11.50
C TYR A 217 -13.53 -15.77 10.92
N GLY A 218 -12.49 -15.83 10.07
CA GLY A 218 -11.96 -17.09 9.55
C GLY A 218 -11.45 -18.01 10.67
N ASP A 219 -10.68 -17.47 11.62
CA ASP A 219 -10.20 -18.20 12.80
C ASP A 219 -11.35 -18.71 13.69
N ALA A 220 -12.48 -17.99 13.70
CA ALA A 220 -13.71 -18.39 14.40
C ALA A 220 -14.59 -19.37 13.61
N ASN A 221 -14.18 -19.81 12.42
CA ASN A 221 -14.98 -20.57 11.45
C ASN A 221 -16.29 -19.89 11.03
N ASP A 222 -16.37 -18.56 11.14
CA ASP A 222 -17.47 -17.75 10.63
C ASP A 222 -17.18 -17.35 9.18
N THR A 223 -17.51 -18.27 8.27
CA THR A 223 -17.28 -18.09 6.83
C THR A 223 -18.05 -16.91 6.23
N VAL A 224 -19.21 -16.57 6.80
CA VAL A 224 -20.02 -15.43 6.35
C VAL A 224 -19.34 -14.13 6.77
N GLY A 225 -18.94 -14.02 8.04
CA GLY A 225 -18.20 -12.87 8.56
C GLY A 225 -16.89 -12.64 7.81
N GLU A 226 -16.11 -13.69 7.59
CA GLU A 226 -14.86 -13.66 6.82
C GLU A 226 -15.09 -13.09 5.41
N THR A 227 -16.06 -13.66 4.69
CA THR A 227 -16.39 -13.26 3.32
C THR A 227 -16.84 -11.80 3.26
N LEU A 228 -17.73 -11.38 4.17
CA LEU A 228 -18.23 -10.00 4.19
C LEU A 228 -17.12 -8.99 4.49
N ALA A 229 -16.24 -9.29 5.45
CA ALA A 229 -15.12 -8.42 5.79
C ALA A 229 -14.10 -8.34 4.66
N PHE A 230 -13.78 -9.46 4.00
CA PHE A 230 -12.90 -9.47 2.83
C PHE A 230 -13.50 -8.66 1.67
N LEU A 231 -14.79 -8.86 1.36
CA LEU A 231 -15.48 -8.09 0.32
C LEU A 231 -15.53 -6.60 0.65
N ALA A 232 -15.67 -6.22 1.92
CA ALA A 232 -15.61 -4.83 2.35
C ALA A 232 -14.22 -4.23 2.08
N ALA A 233 -13.13 -4.95 2.41
CA ALA A 233 -11.76 -4.51 2.14
C ALA A 233 -11.51 -4.28 0.64
N VAL A 234 -11.86 -5.27 -0.19
CA VAL A 234 -11.69 -5.21 -1.65
C VAL A 234 -12.54 -4.10 -2.26
N THR A 235 -13.81 -4.01 -1.87
CA THR A 235 -14.73 -2.97 -2.36
C THR A 235 -14.22 -1.58 -2.00
N PHE A 236 -13.76 -1.39 -0.75
CA PHE A 236 -13.17 -0.14 -0.31
C PHE A 236 -11.96 0.26 -1.18
N ALA A 237 -11.03 -0.67 -1.44
CA ALA A 237 -9.87 -0.42 -2.27
C ALA A 237 -10.24 -0.09 -3.73
N ILE A 238 -11.22 -0.79 -4.31
CA ILE A 238 -11.72 -0.54 -5.67
C ILE A 238 -12.39 0.84 -5.77
N VAL A 239 -13.21 1.21 -4.80
CA VAL A 239 -13.86 2.53 -4.76
C VAL A 239 -12.79 3.63 -4.64
N ALA A 240 -11.83 3.46 -3.73
CA ALA A 240 -10.75 4.42 -3.52
C ALA A 240 -9.92 4.65 -4.80
N ILE A 241 -9.48 3.60 -5.48
CA ILE A 241 -8.71 3.74 -6.71
C ILE A 241 -9.57 4.30 -7.86
N SER A 242 -10.86 3.99 -7.89
CA SER A 242 -11.81 4.55 -8.87
C SER A 242 -11.95 6.07 -8.71
N ILE A 243 -12.03 6.57 -7.46
CA ILE A 243 -12.07 8.01 -7.18
C ILE A 243 -10.77 8.69 -7.65
N VAL A 244 -9.60 8.10 -7.36
CA VAL A 244 -8.30 8.62 -7.83
C VAL A 244 -8.29 8.71 -9.37
N ARG A 245 -8.78 7.69 -10.05
CA ARG A 245 -8.85 7.65 -11.52
C ARG A 245 -9.82 8.65 -12.11
N LEU A 246 -11.01 8.79 -11.54
CA LEU A 246 -11.96 9.83 -11.94
C LEU A 246 -11.34 11.22 -11.79
N LYS A 247 -10.57 11.45 -10.72
CA LYS A 247 -9.85 12.71 -10.52
C LYS A 247 -8.77 12.94 -11.58
N LEU A 248 -8.00 11.91 -11.95
CA LEU A 248 -7.01 11.96 -13.04
C LEU A 248 -7.66 12.22 -14.41
N ALA A 249 -8.77 11.55 -14.71
CA ALA A 249 -9.49 11.70 -15.98
C ALA A 249 -10.17 13.07 -16.11
N SER A 250 -10.63 13.65 -15.00
CA SER A 250 -11.22 14.99 -14.92
C SER A 250 -10.20 16.13 -14.78
N GLY A 251 -8.90 15.81 -14.78
CA GLY A 251 -7.82 16.79 -14.70
C GLY A 251 -7.97 17.88 -15.76
N ARG A 252 -7.60 19.11 -15.42
CA ARG A 252 -7.54 20.23 -16.38
C ARG A 252 -6.10 20.38 -16.87
N PRO A 253 -5.87 20.95 -18.07
CA PRO A 253 -4.52 21.27 -18.52
C PRO A 253 -3.81 22.13 -17.48
N ALA A 254 -2.51 21.92 -17.32
CA ALA A 254 -1.68 22.88 -16.60
C ALA A 254 -1.79 24.24 -17.31
N SER A 255 -1.96 25.33 -16.55
CA SER A 255 -1.89 26.68 -17.13
C SER A 255 -0.52 26.85 -17.76
N SER A 256 -0.46 27.12 -19.07
CA SER A 256 0.78 27.49 -19.75
C SER A 256 1.42 28.64 -18.99
N ARG A 257 2.63 28.42 -18.49
CA ARG A 257 3.50 29.50 -17.99
C ARG A 257 4.19 30.16 -19.16
#